data_AF-A0A8T2T0S7-F1
#
_entry.id   AF-A0A8T2T0S7-F1
#
_cell.length_a   1.000
_cell.length_b   1.000
_cell.length_c   1.000
_cell.angle_alpha   90.00
_cell.angle_beta   90.00
_cell.angle_gamma   90.00
#
_symmetry.space_group_name_H-M   'P 1'
#
loop_
_entity.id
_entity.type
_entity.pdbx_description
1 polymer ?
#
loop_
_entity_poly.entity_id
_entity_poly.type
_entity_poly.pdbx_seq_one_letter_code
_entity_poly.pdbx_strand_id
1 'polypeptide(L)' 'MTDMGPLQYCLGIQVLHDVMTDTISLNQSSYIRTLLHKLHMSACSSVDTPLSANLKLSQPCPPTTPSHS' A
#
# COMPACT_ATOMS: atom_id res chain seq x y z
N MET A 1 -12.82 5.42 23.26
CA MET A 1 -11.96 5.33 22.07
C MET A 1 -10.57 5.74 22.50
N THR A 2 -9.58 4.87 22.31
CA THR A 2 -8.18 5.16 22.68
C THR A 2 -7.50 5.81 21.49
N ASP A 3 -6.93 6.99 21.69
CA ASP A 3 -6.06 7.61 20.70
C ASP A 3 -4.78 6.78 20.58
N MET A 4 -4.48 6.31 19.35
CA MET A 4 -3.27 5.52 19.06
C MET A 4 -2.11 6.41 18.59
N GLY A 5 -2.28 7.73 18.70
CA GLY A 5 -1.37 8.70 18.11
C GLY A 5 -1.43 8.72 16.58
N PRO A 6 -0.44 9.40 15.95
CA PRO A 6 -0.36 9.53 14.50
C PRO A 6 -0.25 8.17 13.80
N LEU A 7 -0.95 8.02 12.67
CA LEU A 7 -0.83 6.81 11.86
C LEU A 7 0.60 6.66 11.34
N GLN A 8 1.29 5.59 11.75
CA GLN A 8 2.64 5.28 11.26
C GLN A 8 2.69 4.08 10.33
N TYR A 9 1.75 3.14 10.47
CA TYR A 9 1.73 1.93 9.66
C TYR A 9 0.30 1.43 9.45
N CYS A 10 -0.06 1.11 8.21
CA CYS A 10 -1.35 0.53 7.86
C CYS A 10 -1.19 -0.45 6.69
N LEU A 11 -1.66 -1.69 6.82
CA LEU A 11 -1.71 -2.68 5.73
C LEU A 11 -0.37 -2.90 4.99
N GLY A 12 0.78 -2.82 5.67
CA GLY A 12 2.08 -2.94 5.00
C GLY A 12 2.69 -1.61 4.53
N ILE A 13 1.93 -0.51 4.65
CA ILE A 13 2.32 0.83 4.23
C ILE A 13 2.81 1.62 5.43
N GLN A 14 4.05 2.11 5.35
CA GLN A 14 4.58 3.09 6.27
C GLN A 14 4.10 4.48 5.87
N VAL A 15 3.60 5.22 6.86
CA VAL A 15 3.16 6.61 6.72
C VAL A 15 4.17 7.50 7.44
N LEU A 16 4.73 8.45 6.71
CA LEU A 16 5.66 9.45 7.20
C LEU A 16 5.02 10.82 6.99
N HIS A 17 4.78 11.55 8.08
CA HIS A 17 4.20 12.88 8.02
C HIS A 17 5.28 13.90 8.37
N ASP A 18 5.69 14.69 7.38
CA ASP A 18 6.53 15.87 7.60
C ASP A 18 5.61 17.07 7.83
N VAL A 19 5.54 17.50 9.10
CA VAL A 19 4.69 18.62 9.52
C VAL A 19 5.28 19.97 9.08
N MET A 20 6.59 20.05 8.84
CA MET A 20 7.24 21.30 8.45
C MET A 20 6.96 21.63 6.98
N THR A 21 6.86 20.61 6.14
CA THR A 21 6.55 20.74 4.71
C THR A 21 5.10 20.36 4.38
N ASP A 22 4.29 20.05 5.39
CA ASP A 22 2.90 19.58 5.27
C ASP A 22 2.75 18.43 4.25
N THR A 23 3.68 17.48 4.31
CA THR A 23 3.78 16.40 3.32
C THR A 23 3.59 15.04 3.97
N ILE A 24 2.75 14.21 3.36
CA ILE A 24 2.61 12.81 3.73
C ILE A 24 3.30 11.95 2.68
N SER A 25 4.32 11.21 3.11
CA SER A 25 5.03 10.23 2.29
C SER A 25 4.59 8.82 2.66
N LEU A 26 4.29 8.01 1.65
CA LEU A 26 3.89 6.62 1.80
C LEU A 26 4.95 5.71 1.17
N ASN A 27 5.41 4.68 1.90
CA ASN A 27 6.29 3.66 1.33
C ASN A 27 5.95 2.25 1.84
N GLN A 28 6.33 1.24 1.06
CA GLN A 28 6.13 -0.18 1.40
C GLN A 28 7.44 -0.98 1.43
N SER A 29 8.60 -0.32 1.44
CA SER A 29 9.91 -0.98 1.28
C SER A 29 10.14 -2.08 2.32
N SER A 30 9.73 -1.88 3.58
CA SER A 30 9.83 -2.90 4.63
C SER A 30 8.92 -4.10 4.36
N TYR A 31 7.69 -3.85 3.94
CA TYR A 31 6.74 -4.90 3.55
C TYR A 31 7.23 -5.69 2.35
N ILE A 32 7.73 -5.03 1.31
CA ILE A 32 8.31 -5.67 0.12
C ILE A 32 9.48 -6.57 0.51
N ARG A 33 10.41 -6.09 1.36
CA ARG A 33 11.53 -6.91 1.84
C ARG A 33 11.04 -8.15 2.60
N THR A 34 10.06 -7.98 3.47
CA THR A 34 9.45 -9.08 4.23
C THR A 34 8.79 -10.09 3.29
N LEU A 35 8.06 -9.61 2.27
CA LEU A 35 7.41 -10.44 1.28
C LEU A 35 8.41 -11.24 0.44
N LEU A 36 9.46 -10.58 -0.06
CA LEU A 36 10.53 -11.24 -0.81
C LEU A 36 11.20 -12.33 0.04
N HIS A 37 11.45 -12.06 1.31
CA HIS A 37 11.99 -13.07 2.22
C HIS A 37 11.05 -14.27 2.38
N LYS A 38 9.75 -14.03 2.59
CA LYS A 38 8.74 -15.09 2.72
C LYS A 38 8.57 -15.93 1.46
N LEU A 39 8.81 -15.35 0.29
CA LEU A 39 8.73 -16.03 -1.00
C LEU A 39 10.07 -16.63 -1.44
N HIS A 40 11.10 -16.59 -0.59
CA HIS A 40 12.47 -17.04 -0.91
C HIS A 40 13.10 -16.31 -2.10
N MET A 41 12.71 -15.06 -2.33
CA MET A 41 13.16 -14.19 -3.42
C MET A 41 14.18 -13.13 -2.98
N SER A 42 14.73 -13.22 -1.76
CA SER A 42 15.67 -12.23 -1.20
C SER A 42 16.93 -12.01 -2.05
N ALA A 43 17.37 -13.05 -2.77
CA ALA A 43 18.56 -13.03 -3.62
C ALA A 43 18.25 -12.77 -5.11
N CYS A 44 16.98 -12.61 -5.48
CA CYS A 44 16.60 -12.32 -6.85
C CYS A 44 17.02 -10.89 -7.21
N SER A 45 17.62 -10.72 -8.39
CA SER A 45 17.92 -9.39 -8.92
C SER A 45 16.63 -8.59 -9.07
N SER A 46 16.64 -7.35 -8.57
CA SER A 46 15.58 -6.41 -8.89
C SER A 46 15.57 -6.21 -10.40
N VAL A 47 14.49 -6.60 -11.05
CA VAL A 47 14.21 -6.15 -12.42
C VAL A 47 13.28 -4.97 -12.29
N ASP A 48 13.40 -3.99 -13.19
CA ASP A 48 12.34 -3.02 -13.36
C ASP A 48 11.10 -3.82 -13.75
N THR A 49 10.18 -4.01 -12.81
CA THR A 49 8.81 -4.36 -13.11
C THR A 49 8.10 -3.04 -13.34
N PRO A 50 8.02 -2.54 -14.60
CA PRO A 50 7.24 -1.36 -14.89
C PRO A 50 5.77 -1.70 -14.59
N LEU A 51 5.33 -1.40 -13.37
CA LEU A 51 3.93 -1.21 -13.09
C LEU A 51 3.57 0.08 -13.83
N SER A 52 2.86 -0.06 -14.94
CA SER A 52 2.43 1.08 -15.76
C SER A 52 1.81 2.13 -14.85
N ALA A 53 2.44 3.30 -14.73
CA ALA A 53 2.05 4.36 -13.79
C ALA A 53 0.60 4.84 -13.98
N ASN A 54 0.00 4.53 -15.14
CA ASN A 54 -1.36 4.88 -15.53
C ASN A 54 -2.26 3.65 -15.73
N LEU A 55 -2.04 2.55 -14.99
CA LEU A 55 -2.94 1.41 -15.04
C LEU A 55 -4.31 1.81 -14.46
N LYS A 56 -5.22 2.22 -15.34
CA LYS A 56 -6.60 2.55 -14.98
C LYS A 56 -7.30 1.24 -14.64
N LEU A 57 -7.53 1.00 -13.35
CA LEU A 57 -8.30 -0.14 -12.87
C LEU A 57 -9.76 0.04 -13.29
N SER A 58 -10.10 -0.35 -14.51
CA SER A 58 -11.48 -0.38 -14.99
C SER A 58 -12.14 -1.69 -14.53
N GLN A 59 -12.36 -1.82 -13.24
CA GLN A 59 -13.42 -2.72 -12.76
C GLN A 59 -14.56 -1.82 -12.28
N PRO A 60 -15.72 -1.84 -12.96
CA PRO A 60 -16.93 -1.29 -12.36
C PRO A 60 -17.13 -2.01 -11.03
N CYS A 61 -17.43 -1.26 -9.96
CA CYS A 61 -17.97 -1.86 -8.74
C CYS A 61 -19.05 -2.89 -9.13
N PRO A 62 -19.06 -4.09 -8.53
CA PRO A 62 -20.12 -5.05 -8.79
C PRO A 62 -21.47 -4.36 -8.56
N PRO A 63 -22.49 -4.61 -9.41
CA PRO A 63 -23.77 -3.95 -9.30
C PRO A 63 -24.35 -4.22 -7.92
N THR A 64 -24.73 -3.16 -7.22
CA THR A 64 -25.44 -3.20 -5.95
C THR A 64 -26.59 -4.18 -6.08
N THR A 65 -26.49 -5.35 -5.44
CA THR A 65 -27.63 -6.24 -5.25
C THR A 65 -28.70 -5.43 -4.51
N PRO A 66 -29.91 -5.28 -5.08
CA PRO A 66 -30.96 -4.48 -4.45
C PRO A 66 -31.34 -5.13 -3.11
N SER A 67 -31.38 -4.29 -2.09
CA SER A 67 -31.97 -4.57 -0.79
C SER A 67 -33.37 -5.15 -0.98
N HIS A 68 -33.54 -6.44 -0.67
CA HIS A 68 -34.87 -7.01 -0.51
C HIS A 68 -35.34 -6.71 0.92
N SER A 69 -36.40 -5.91 0.99
CA SER A 69 -37.27 -5.67 2.15
C SER A 69 -37.87 -6.94 2.73
#